data_AF-A0A7Y0L7S7-F1
#
_entry.id   AF-A0A7Y0L7S7-F1
#
_cell.length_a   1.000
_cell.length_b   1.000
_cell.length_c   1.000
_cell.angle_alpha   90.00
_cell.angle_beta   90.00
_cell.angle_gamma   90.00
#
_symmetry.space_group_name_H-M   'P 1'
#
loop_
_entity.id
_entity.type
_entity.pdbx_description
1 polymer ?
#
loop_
_entity_poly.entity_id
_entity_poly.type
_entity_poly.pdbx_seq_one_letter_code
_entity_poly.pdbx_strand_id
1 'polypeptide(L)'
;LDHLPESMQATVRSRLRKAYQEADAAKALKALQKLAAELERDYPQAANSLREGLDETLTVYRLGLSGTLRRSLATTNPLESVNSQFRTHAQNVKRWTNGMQVLRWLASASLFLEDKFHRLEGYRDLLQLQAALRSREAPQAIAK
;
A
#
# COMPACT_ATOMS: atom_id res chain seq x y z
N LEU A 1 11.81 -6.54 7.12
CA LEU A 1 12.96 -7.39 6.69
C LEU A 1 14.14 -7.24 7.63
N ASP A 2 14.09 -6.27 8.54
CA ASP A 2 15.18 -5.85 9.42
C ASP A 2 15.60 -6.93 10.42
N HIS A 3 14.71 -7.90 10.69
CA HIS A 3 15.00 -9.10 11.50
C HIS A 3 15.75 -10.21 10.74
N LEU A 4 16.18 -9.97 9.50
CA LEU A 4 16.90 -10.95 8.67
C LEU A 4 18.32 -10.45 8.35
N PRO A 5 19.31 -11.37 8.26
CA PRO A 5 20.63 -11.06 7.73
C PRO A 5 20.55 -10.45 6.34
N GLU A 6 21.39 -9.46 6.03
CA GLU A 6 21.39 -8.75 4.74
C GLU A 6 21.49 -9.69 3.54
N SER A 7 22.28 -10.76 3.67
CA SER A 7 22.46 -11.79 2.64
C SER A 7 21.15 -12.50 2.25
N MET A 8 20.18 -12.60 3.15
CA MET A 8 18.88 -13.23 2.91
C MET A 8 17.80 -12.25 2.49
N GLN A 9 17.95 -10.96 2.80
CA GLN A 9 16.91 -9.96 2.56
C GLN A 9 16.50 -9.89 1.09
N ALA A 10 17.46 -9.98 0.16
CA ALA A 10 17.18 -9.96 -1.28
C ALA A 10 16.28 -11.13 -1.72
N THR A 11 16.61 -12.34 -1.27
CA THR A 11 15.86 -13.57 -1.57
C THR A 11 14.45 -13.52 -0.97
N VAL A 12 14.32 -13.14 0.31
CA VAL A 12 13.02 -13.02 0.97
C VAL A 12 12.17 -11.93 0.31
N ARG A 13 12.76 -10.77 -0.01
CA ARG A 13 12.07 -9.68 -0.73
C ARG A 13 11.54 -10.14 -2.08
N SER A 14 12.32 -10.91 -2.84
CA SER A 14 11.89 -11.49 -4.12
C SER A 14 10.69 -12.43 -3.95
N ARG A 15 10.72 -13.30 -2.94
CA ARG A 15 9.61 -14.22 -2.63
C ARG A 15 8.35 -13.49 -2.17
N LEU A 16 8.48 -12.47 -1.32
CA LEU A 16 7.38 -11.60 -0.93
C LEU A 16 6.78 -10.93 -2.16
N ARG A 17 7.60 -10.32 -3.01
CA ARG A 17 7.14 -9.68 -4.25
C ARG A 17 6.41 -10.66 -5.16
N LYS A 18 6.90 -11.89 -5.32
CA LYS A 18 6.24 -12.93 -6.11
C LYS A 18 4.88 -13.32 -5.51
N ALA A 19 4.79 -13.54 -4.21
CA ALA A 19 3.53 -13.82 -3.54
C ALA A 19 2.55 -12.64 -3.68
N TYR A 20 3.05 -11.40 -3.55
CA TYR A 20 2.29 -10.18 -3.78
C TYR A 20 1.97 -9.88 -5.26
N GLN A 21 2.44 -10.70 -6.20
CA GLN A 21 2.07 -10.62 -7.61
C GLN A 21 1.09 -11.71 -8.04
N GLU A 22 0.86 -12.72 -7.22
CA GLU A 22 -0.16 -13.75 -7.46
C GLU A 22 -1.54 -13.11 -7.62
N ALA A 23 -2.36 -13.64 -8.54
CA ALA A 23 -3.70 -13.10 -8.79
C ALA A 23 -4.74 -13.70 -7.83
N ASP A 24 -4.52 -14.93 -7.40
CA ASP A 24 -5.38 -15.66 -6.48
C ASP A 24 -4.99 -15.38 -5.02
N ALA A 25 -5.91 -14.81 -4.26
CA ALA A 25 -5.72 -14.47 -2.86
C ALA A 25 -5.36 -15.69 -1.97
N ALA A 26 -5.96 -16.86 -2.24
CA ALA A 26 -5.70 -18.07 -1.48
C ALA A 26 -4.29 -18.62 -1.79
N LYS A 27 -3.85 -18.55 -3.05
CA LYS A 27 -2.48 -18.92 -3.43
C LYS A 27 -1.46 -17.95 -2.85
N ALA A 28 -1.73 -16.65 -2.86
CA ALA A 28 -0.89 -15.63 -2.24
C ALA A 28 -0.74 -15.89 -0.74
N LEU A 29 -1.85 -16.08 -0.02
CA LEU A 29 -1.86 -16.40 1.40
C LEU A 29 -1.06 -17.67 1.70
N LYS A 30 -1.28 -18.75 0.94
CA LYS A 30 -0.54 -20.01 1.12
C LYS A 30 0.97 -19.83 0.91
N ALA A 31 1.38 -19.05 -0.09
CA ALA A 31 2.79 -18.77 -0.35
C ALA A 31 3.44 -17.93 0.78
N LEU A 32 2.72 -16.94 1.31
CA LEU A 32 3.19 -16.11 2.41
C LEU A 32 3.26 -16.88 3.74
N GLN A 33 2.26 -17.71 4.03
CA GLN A 33 2.27 -18.60 5.20
C GLN A 33 3.40 -19.62 5.12
N LYS A 34 3.65 -20.19 3.94
CA LYS A 34 4.79 -21.09 3.71
C LYS A 34 6.11 -20.37 3.98
N LEU A 35 6.27 -19.13 3.49
CA LEU A 35 7.47 -18.33 3.76
C LEU A 35 7.62 -18.06 5.27
N ALA A 36 6.55 -17.71 5.98
CA ALA A 36 6.60 -17.53 7.43
C ALA A 36 7.02 -18.81 8.16
N ALA A 37 6.46 -19.97 7.78
CA ALA A 37 6.82 -21.26 8.37
C ALA A 37 8.29 -21.64 8.14
N GLU A 38 8.84 -21.32 6.97
CA GLU A 38 10.26 -21.54 6.69
C GLU A 38 11.19 -20.61 7.48
N LEU A 39 10.74 -19.37 7.76
CA LEU A 39 11.49 -18.43 8.59
C LEU A 39 11.38 -18.72 10.09
N GLU A 40 10.39 -19.50 10.53
CA GLU A 40 10.05 -19.67 11.95
C GLU A 40 11.21 -20.16 12.81
N ARG A 41 11.95 -21.17 12.34
CA ARG A 41 12.98 -21.84 13.13
C ARG A 41 14.17 -20.91 13.39
N ASP A 42 14.64 -20.24 12.34
CA ASP A 42 15.89 -19.49 12.36
C ASP A 42 15.66 -17.99 12.59
N TYR A 43 14.47 -17.47 12.27
CA TYR A 43 14.10 -16.05 12.32
C TYR A 43 12.65 -15.83 12.81
N PRO A 44 12.29 -16.24 14.04
CA PRO A 44 10.91 -16.19 14.54
C PRO A 44 10.31 -14.77 14.56
N GLN A 45 11.11 -13.73 14.82
CA GLN A 45 10.64 -12.34 14.74
C GLN A 45 10.25 -11.93 13.32
N ALA A 46 11.02 -12.35 12.31
CA ALA A 46 10.70 -12.09 10.91
C ALA A 46 9.42 -12.84 10.49
N ALA A 47 9.23 -14.08 10.97
CA ALA A 47 8.04 -14.86 10.72
C ALA A 47 6.79 -14.24 11.36
N ASN A 48 6.89 -13.76 12.61
CA ASN A 48 5.80 -13.08 13.31
C ASN A 48 5.41 -11.77 12.61
N SER A 49 6.39 -10.92 12.29
CA SER A 49 6.15 -9.68 11.54
C SER A 49 5.46 -9.95 10.19
N LEU A 50 5.85 -11.02 9.50
CA LEU A 50 5.18 -11.42 8.26
C LEU A 50 3.72 -11.83 8.52
N ARG A 51 3.44 -12.64 9.55
CA ARG A 51 2.08 -13.10 9.90
C ARG A 51 1.16 -11.96 10.30
N GLU A 52 1.64 -11.03 11.12
CA GLU A 52 0.90 -9.85 11.55
C GLU A 52 0.43 -9.02 10.35
N GLY A 53 1.34 -8.76 9.39
CA GLY A 53 1.01 -7.98 8.19
C GLY A 53 0.15 -8.71 7.15
N LEU A 54 -0.16 -10.01 7.30
CA LEU A 54 -0.91 -10.75 6.27
C LEU A 54 -2.34 -10.25 6.12
N ASP A 55 -3.02 -9.91 7.22
CA ASP A 55 -4.42 -9.56 7.15
C ASP A 55 -4.63 -8.21 6.42
N GLU A 56 -3.76 -7.25 6.74
CA GLU A 56 -3.75 -5.92 6.13
C GLU A 56 -3.34 -6.00 4.65
N THR A 57 -2.25 -6.69 4.34
CA THR A 57 -1.72 -6.77 2.96
C THR A 57 -2.61 -7.58 2.02
N LEU A 58 -3.34 -8.57 2.52
CA LEU A 58 -4.31 -9.33 1.74
C LEU A 58 -5.69 -8.65 1.63
N THR A 59 -5.92 -7.54 2.31
CA THR A 59 -7.18 -6.80 2.17
C THR A 59 -7.40 -6.37 0.72
N VAL A 60 -6.37 -5.84 0.05
CA VAL A 60 -6.44 -5.45 -1.38
C VAL A 60 -6.79 -6.64 -2.28
N TYR A 61 -6.33 -7.83 -1.93
CA TYR A 61 -6.62 -9.07 -2.66
C TYR A 61 -8.07 -9.51 -2.54
N ARG A 62 -8.62 -9.38 -1.33
CA ARG A 62 -10.01 -9.75 -1.03
C ARG A 62 -11.02 -8.82 -1.70
N LEU A 63 -10.60 -7.69 -2.27
CA LEU A 63 -11.44 -6.80 -3.07
C LEU A 63 -11.66 -7.32 -4.50
N GLY A 64 -11.03 -8.43 -4.89
CA GLY A 64 -11.24 -9.06 -6.20
C GLY A 64 -10.69 -8.25 -7.37
N LEU A 65 -9.81 -7.28 -7.09
CA LEU A 65 -9.15 -6.48 -8.11
C LEU A 65 -8.13 -7.33 -8.85
N SER A 66 -8.19 -7.32 -10.17
CA SER A 66 -7.20 -8.00 -11.01
C SER A 66 -6.25 -6.98 -11.67
N GLY A 67 -5.16 -7.48 -12.24
CA GLY A 67 -4.35 -6.69 -13.17
C GLY A 67 -3.62 -5.50 -12.55
N THR A 68 -3.65 -4.38 -13.27
CA THR A 68 -2.76 -3.24 -13.04
C THR A 68 -3.16 -2.42 -11.80
N LEU A 69 -4.47 -2.24 -11.56
CA LEU A 69 -4.94 -1.46 -10.41
C LEU A 69 -4.49 -2.10 -9.08
N ARG A 70 -4.62 -3.43 -8.97
CA ARG A 70 -4.14 -4.17 -7.79
C ARG A 70 -2.65 -3.91 -7.54
N ARG A 71 -1.83 -3.91 -8.61
CA ARG A 71 -0.39 -3.65 -8.50
C ARG A 71 -0.11 -2.23 -8.04
N SER A 72 -0.84 -1.24 -8.54
CA SER A 72 -0.68 0.16 -8.10
C SER A 72 -1.04 0.32 -6.62
N LEU A 73 -2.15 -0.28 -6.18
CA LEU A 73 -2.61 -0.24 -4.78
C LEU A 73 -1.73 -1.04 -3.82
N ALA A 74 -0.99 -2.04 -4.31
CA ALA A 74 -0.02 -2.81 -3.52
C ALA A 74 1.32 -2.08 -3.31
N THR A 75 1.45 -0.84 -3.78
CA THR A 75 2.65 -0.02 -3.63
C THR A 75 2.33 1.36 -3.08
N THR A 76 3.33 2.00 -2.48
CA THR A 76 3.26 3.39 -2.01
C THR A 76 3.67 4.40 -3.08
N ASN A 77 4.13 3.94 -4.26
CA ASN A 77 4.69 4.79 -5.32
C ASN A 77 3.77 5.96 -5.73
N PRO A 78 2.44 5.78 -5.92
CA PRO A 78 1.58 6.92 -6.27
C PRO A 78 1.55 7.99 -5.18
N LEU A 79 1.50 7.57 -3.90
CA LEU A 79 1.50 8.48 -2.76
C LEU A 79 2.88 9.16 -2.59
N GLU A 80 3.97 8.43 -2.79
CA GLU A 80 5.33 8.97 -2.74
C GLU A 80 5.58 10.00 -3.84
N SER A 81 5.05 9.78 -5.05
CA SER A 81 5.12 10.73 -6.16
C SER A 81 4.42 12.05 -5.81
N VAL A 82 3.21 12.00 -5.27
CA VAL A 82 2.46 13.18 -4.83
C VAL A 82 3.18 13.89 -3.68
N ASN A 83 3.64 13.14 -2.67
CA ASN A 83 4.38 13.71 -1.54
C ASN A 83 5.69 14.38 -1.96
N SER A 84 6.41 13.80 -2.93
CA SER A 84 7.61 14.41 -3.50
C SER A 84 7.30 15.77 -4.13
N GLN A 85 6.23 15.84 -4.93
CA GLN A 85 5.80 17.10 -5.55
C GLN A 85 5.40 18.15 -4.49
N PHE A 86 4.67 17.77 -3.44
CA PHE A 86 4.36 18.69 -2.34
C PHE A 86 5.61 19.19 -1.63
N ARG A 87 6.60 18.32 -1.38
CA ARG A 87 7.89 18.74 -0.80
C ARG A 87 8.63 19.73 -1.68
N THR A 88 8.66 19.50 -3.00
CA THR A 88 9.25 20.44 -3.96
C THR A 88 8.52 21.79 -3.92
N HIS A 89 7.19 21.81 -3.85
CA HIS A 89 6.43 23.05 -3.74
C HIS A 89 6.66 23.80 -2.42
N ALA A 90 6.83 23.06 -1.32
CA ALA A 90 7.06 23.62 0.01
C ALA A 90 8.54 23.99 0.27
N GLN A 91 9.48 23.61 -0.60
CA GLN A 91 10.93 23.66 -0.30
C GLN A 91 11.45 25.06 0.05
N ASN A 92 10.81 26.11 -0.46
CA ASN A 92 11.22 27.50 -0.24
C ASN A 92 10.57 28.11 1.02
N VAL A 93 9.57 27.46 1.62
CA VAL A 93 8.94 27.93 2.85
C VAL A 93 9.81 27.54 4.04
N LYS A 94 10.59 28.50 4.54
CA LYS A 94 11.51 28.27 5.67
C LYS A 94 10.88 28.48 7.05
N ARG A 95 9.74 29.19 7.11
CA ARG A 95 9.05 29.51 8.36
C ARG A 95 7.56 29.27 8.23
N TRP A 96 7.08 28.27 8.99
CA TRP A 96 5.67 27.99 9.18
C TRP A 96 5.20 28.64 10.48
N THR A 97 4.13 29.41 10.42
CA THR A 97 3.59 30.21 11.53
C THR A 97 2.45 29.48 12.23
N ASN A 98 1.66 28.67 11.51
CA ASN A 98 0.59 27.85 12.08
C ASN A 98 0.11 26.77 11.09
N GLY A 99 -0.73 25.84 11.56
CA GLY A 99 -1.31 24.78 10.72
C GLY A 99 -2.19 25.31 9.59
N MET A 100 -2.85 26.47 9.76
CA MET A 100 -3.68 27.07 8.71
C MET A 100 -2.83 27.56 7.51
N GLN A 101 -1.59 27.98 7.76
CA GLN A 101 -0.64 28.26 6.69
C GLN A 101 -0.28 26.99 5.93
N VAL A 102 -0.04 25.87 6.62
CA VAL A 102 0.26 24.57 6.00
C VAL A 102 -0.90 24.12 5.11
N LEU A 103 -2.14 24.19 5.61
CA LEU A 103 -3.33 23.79 4.84
C LEU A 103 -3.53 24.66 3.60
N ARG A 104 -3.34 25.99 3.70
CA ARG A 104 -3.41 26.89 2.53
C ARG A 104 -2.33 26.56 1.50
N TRP A 105 -1.10 26.30 1.94
CA TRP A 105 -0.02 25.89 1.04
C TRP A 105 -0.30 24.55 0.37
N LEU A 106 -0.83 23.57 1.11
CA LEU A 106 -1.22 22.28 0.55
C LEU A 106 -2.32 22.44 -0.51
N ALA A 107 -3.34 23.26 -0.24
CA ALA A 107 -4.40 23.57 -1.19
C ALA A 107 -3.87 24.25 -2.45
N SER A 108 -3.03 25.29 -2.31
CA SER A 108 -2.41 25.98 -3.44
C SER A 108 -1.48 25.08 -4.26
N ALA A 109 -0.69 24.24 -3.59
CA ALA A 109 0.15 23.26 -4.27
C ALA A 109 -0.70 22.23 -5.01
N SER A 110 -1.81 21.78 -4.43
CA SER A 110 -2.73 20.82 -5.07
C SER A 110 -3.29 21.39 -6.38
N LEU A 111 -3.73 22.65 -6.39
CA LEU A 111 -4.20 23.32 -7.61
C LEU A 111 -3.10 23.43 -8.68
N PHE A 112 -1.86 23.69 -8.29
CA PHE A 112 -0.74 23.78 -9.24
C PHE A 112 -0.30 22.41 -9.78
N LEU A 113 -0.49 21.36 -9.00
CA LEU A 113 -0.09 19.99 -9.33
C LEU A 113 -1.16 19.23 -10.11
N GLU A 114 -2.42 19.68 -10.09
CA GLU A 114 -3.56 19.01 -10.71
C GLU A 114 -3.29 18.63 -12.17
N ASP A 115 -2.82 19.58 -12.99
CA ASP A 115 -2.52 19.37 -14.41
C ASP A 115 -1.37 18.38 -14.66
N LYS A 116 -0.54 18.11 -13.64
CA LYS A 116 0.61 17.19 -13.74
C LYS A 116 0.26 15.77 -13.29
N PHE A 117 -0.92 15.55 -12.73
CA PHE A 117 -1.32 14.23 -12.28
C PHE A 117 -1.67 13.33 -13.46
N HIS A 118 -1.02 12.18 -13.48
CA HIS A 118 -1.32 11.13 -14.43
C HIS A 118 -2.44 10.25 -13.87
N ARG A 119 -3.24 9.67 -14.76
CA ARG A 119 -4.21 8.65 -14.35
C ARG A 119 -3.48 7.49 -13.68
N LEU A 120 -4.03 7.02 -12.57
CA LEU A 120 -3.54 5.82 -11.91
C LEU A 120 -3.55 4.64 -12.89
N GLU A 121 -2.51 3.83 -12.90
CA GLU A 121 -2.52 2.65 -13.73
C GLU A 121 -3.66 1.71 -13.33
N GLY A 122 -4.39 1.17 -14.31
CA GLY A 122 -5.60 0.40 -14.03
C GLY A 122 -6.81 1.21 -13.56
N TYR A 123 -6.83 2.55 -13.72
CA TYR A 123 -7.96 3.40 -13.31
C TYR A 123 -9.34 2.96 -13.82
N ARG A 124 -9.40 2.18 -14.92
CA ARG A 124 -10.66 1.64 -15.45
C ARG A 124 -11.34 0.67 -14.49
N ASP A 125 -10.57 0.02 -13.63
CA ASP A 125 -11.07 -0.94 -12.64
C ASP A 125 -11.53 -0.24 -11.34
N LEU A 126 -11.46 1.10 -11.25
CA LEU A 126 -11.90 1.85 -10.07
C LEU A 126 -13.39 1.68 -9.77
N LEU A 127 -14.22 1.44 -10.79
CA LEU A 127 -15.65 1.15 -10.58
C LEU A 127 -15.85 -0.17 -9.85
N GLN A 128 -15.06 -1.20 -10.17
CA GLN A 128 -15.07 -2.48 -9.47
C GLN A 128 -14.63 -2.30 -8.01
N LEU A 129 -13.56 -1.52 -7.79
CA LEU A 129 -13.10 -1.16 -6.45
C LEU A 129 -14.21 -0.48 -5.64
N GLN A 130 -14.88 0.51 -6.21
CA GLN A 130 -15.97 1.23 -5.56
C GLN A 130 -17.12 0.28 -5.18
N ALA A 131 -17.51 -0.62 -6.08
CA ALA A 131 -18.54 -1.62 -5.80
C ALA A 131 -18.13 -2.58 -4.67
N ALA A 132 -16.88 -3.05 -4.68
CA ALA A 132 -16.34 -3.93 -3.64
C ALA A 132 -16.30 -3.26 -2.27
N LEU A 133 -15.90 -1.97 -2.21
CA LEU A 133 -15.87 -1.21 -0.96
C LEU A 133 -17.28 -0.96 -0.41
N ARG A 134 -18.22 -0.51 -1.25
CA ARG A 134 -19.62 -0.32 -0.84
C ARG A 134 -20.28 -1.59 -0.31
N SER A 135 -19.97 -2.73 -0.93
CA SER A 135 -20.48 -4.04 -0.49
C SER A 135 -19.94 -4.44 0.89
N ARG A 136 -18.76 -3.94 1.28
CA ARG A 136 -18.17 -4.14 2.61
C ARG A 136 -18.63 -3.11 3.64
N GLU A 137 -18.96 -1.89 3.20
CA GLU A 137 -19.50 -0.81 4.04
C GLU A 137 -21.00 -1.00 4.38
N ALA A 138 -21.69 -1.93 3.71
CA ALA A 138 -23.04 -2.34 4.10
C ALA A 138 -23.06 -2.70 5.61
N PRO A 139 -24.01 -2.14 6.38
CA PRO A 139 -23.73 -1.71 7.74
C PRO A 139 -23.29 -2.85 8.64
N GLN A 140 -22.08 -2.71 9.20
CA GLN A 140 -21.87 -3.09 10.58
C GLN A 140 -22.86 -2.24 11.38
N ALA A 141 -24.02 -2.83 11.71
CA ALA A 141 -24.95 -2.24 12.64
C ALA A 141 -24.14 -1.80 13.86
N ILE A 142 -24.06 -0.49 14.06
CA ILE A 142 -23.49 0.10 15.27
C ILE A 142 -24.37 -0.45 16.39
N ALA A 143 -23.88 -1.49 17.06
CA ALA A 143 -24.47 -1.97 18.30
C ALA A 143 -24.32 -0.81 19.29
N LYS A 144 -25.47 -0.22 19.64
CA LYS A 144 -25.61 0.78 20.70
C LYS A 144 -25.20 0.21 22.04
#